data_AF-A0A1I6M5A1-F1
#
_entry.id   AF-A0A1I6M5A1-F1
#
_cell.length_a   1.000
_cell.length_b   1.000
_cell.length_c   1.000
_cell.angle_alpha   90.00
_cell.angle_beta   90.00
_cell.angle_gamma   90.00
#
_symmetry.space_group_name_H-M   'P 1'
#
loop_
_entity.id
_entity.type
_entity.pdbx_description
1 polymer ?
#
loop_
_entity_poly.entity_id
_entity_poly.type
_entity_poly.pdbx_seq_one_letter_code
_entity_poly.pdbx_strand_id
1 'polypeptide(L)'
;MANFGSSLWNVLWVVVPFGIAAAGWVIFTAWKKGDWFHYFDPKHNRGFATDAGDFTPHWKRYAGMAKLCVTLSAGAVAFLINLLVNQSSPANGFADRVRQGAPLTIGLFGASSFLLLCFLLWMTYCYEEYCHSKNHDSYRAWKYAVSNALGFMGFAAFLFGFFWLGLFVPHYSVQAQKATTSTAIVSTSIAGNSTATATAQTHQPPPTFSISEWFSSERSLAVATWGLVLVTAFLVVAGWIEGRRQKRQWDAERKQRAEDAKPTAVIEIAVKEESVQDMCFACFNLGNNTFYIDEMIVTTANGRRQISSQLTPLVLVPGGWATIDYDPAAILSTFGEDQPWIDANCVFVLRGATGRVCTEPEWFHVAYGKGRADWRKGRTEDLVPGAVASQPKVLRMPKQNSSDSGQMA
;
A
#
# COMPACT_ATOMS: atom_id res chain seq x y z
N MET A 1 -32.55 1.03 39.42
CA MET A 1 -31.14 1.31 39.08
C MET A 1 -30.33 0.05 38.67
N ALA A 2 -30.84 -1.18 38.77
CA ALA A 2 -30.06 -2.39 38.50
C ALA A 2 -29.74 -2.68 37.01
N ASN A 3 -30.49 -2.14 36.05
CA ASN A 3 -30.29 -2.45 34.61
C ASN A 3 -29.33 -1.48 33.89
N PHE A 4 -28.79 -0.48 34.59
CA PHE A 4 -27.88 0.53 34.03
C PHE A 4 -26.50 -0.05 33.67
N GLY A 5 -26.11 -1.14 34.33
CA GLY A 5 -24.79 -1.74 34.16
C GLY A 5 -24.64 -2.59 32.90
N SER A 6 -25.59 -3.50 32.63
CA SER A 6 -25.35 -4.59 31.67
C SER A 6 -25.13 -4.11 30.23
N SER A 7 -25.93 -3.16 29.73
CA SER A 7 -25.82 -2.70 28.32
C SER A 7 -24.57 -1.84 28.08
N LEU A 8 -24.24 -0.95 29.01
CA LEU A 8 -23.06 -0.10 28.92
C LEU A 8 -21.78 -0.93 29.02
N TRP A 9 -21.75 -1.90 29.92
CA TRP A 9 -20.68 -2.88 30.03
C TRP A 9 -20.54 -3.72 28.76
N ASN A 10 -21.64 -4.18 28.15
CA ASN A 10 -21.58 -4.98 26.91
C ASN A 10 -20.98 -4.20 25.73
N VAL A 11 -21.35 -2.93 25.55
CA VAL A 11 -20.78 -2.08 24.48
C VAL A 11 -19.29 -1.82 24.74
N LEU A 12 -18.91 -1.51 25.98
CA LEU A 12 -17.50 -1.39 26.36
C LEU A 12 -16.74 -2.69 26.11
N TRP A 13 -17.27 -3.85 26.51
CA TRP A 13 -16.61 -5.15 26.34
C TRP A 13 -16.38 -5.55 24.89
N VAL A 14 -17.20 -5.09 23.94
CA VAL A 14 -17.00 -5.40 22.52
C VAL A 14 -15.96 -4.48 21.89
N VAL A 15 -15.92 -3.21 22.28
CA VAL A 15 -15.09 -2.19 21.61
C VAL A 15 -13.72 -2.05 22.27
N VAL A 16 -13.66 -2.13 23.60
CA VAL A 16 -12.46 -1.90 24.40
C VAL A 16 -11.33 -2.89 24.10
N PRO A 17 -11.55 -4.21 23.93
CA PRO A 17 -10.46 -5.15 23.65
C PRO A 17 -9.67 -4.81 22.39
N PHE A 18 -10.35 -4.33 21.33
CA PHE A 18 -9.68 -3.94 20.09
C PHE A 18 -8.84 -2.69 20.25
N GLY A 19 -9.36 -1.67 20.95
CA GLY A 19 -8.59 -0.45 21.24
C GLY A 19 -7.43 -0.72 22.22
N ILE A 20 -7.63 -1.56 23.24
CA ILE A 20 -6.56 -1.99 24.17
C ILE A 20 -5.50 -2.79 23.42
N ALA A 21 -5.86 -3.70 22.52
CA ALA A 21 -4.89 -4.46 21.75
C ALA A 21 -4.06 -3.55 20.84
N ALA A 22 -4.69 -2.60 20.15
CA ALA A 22 -4.00 -1.63 19.30
C ALA A 22 -3.07 -0.70 20.12
N ALA A 23 -3.59 -0.09 21.19
CA ALA A 23 -2.80 0.78 22.07
C ALA A 23 -1.68 0.00 22.77
N GLY A 24 -1.99 -1.19 23.29
CA GLY A 24 -1.04 -2.10 23.92
C GLY A 24 0.07 -2.53 22.97
N TRP A 25 -0.24 -2.77 21.69
CA TRP A 25 0.77 -3.04 20.67
C TRP A 25 1.70 -1.84 20.43
N VAL A 26 1.15 -0.63 20.33
CA VAL A 26 1.96 0.60 20.16
C VAL A 26 2.88 0.78 21.37
N ILE A 27 2.36 0.66 22.59
CA ILE A 27 3.13 0.75 23.84
C ILE A 27 4.21 -0.33 23.90
N PHE A 28 3.86 -1.59 23.61
CA PHE A 28 4.79 -2.71 23.63
C PHE A 28 5.91 -2.53 22.61
N THR A 29 5.59 -2.11 21.38
CA THR A 29 6.60 -1.89 20.33
C THR A 29 7.49 -0.70 20.62
N ALA A 30 6.95 0.39 21.16
CA ALA A 30 7.75 1.51 21.65
C ALA A 30 8.71 1.06 22.77
N TRP A 31 8.22 0.24 23.71
CA TRP A 31 9.02 -0.23 24.86
C TRP A 31 10.12 -1.18 24.44
N LYS A 32 9.81 -2.16 23.60
CA LYS A 32 10.80 -3.11 23.08
C LYS A 32 11.93 -2.45 22.30
N LYS A 33 11.65 -1.34 21.61
CA LYS A 33 12.65 -0.63 20.79
C LYS A 33 13.51 0.35 21.60
N GLY A 34 13.14 0.69 22.85
CA GLY A 34 13.86 1.70 23.64
C GLY A 34 13.71 3.14 23.13
N ASP A 35 13.06 3.34 21.98
CA ASP A 35 13.02 4.61 21.24
C ASP A 35 11.75 5.44 21.50
N TRP A 36 11.19 5.40 22.71
CA TRP A 36 9.97 6.17 23.04
C TRP A 36 10.15 7.67 22.76
N PHE A 37 11.34 8.21 23.01
CA PHE A 37 11.64 9.62 22.79
C PHE A 37 11.60 10.01 21.31
N HIS A 38 11.84 9.07 20.38
CA HIS A 38 11.85 9.38 18.94
C HIS A 38 10.44 9.59 18.38
N TYR A 39 9.42 8.89 18.90
CA TYR A 39 8.03 9.06 18.44
C TYR A 39 7.40 10.41 18.82
N PHE A 40 8.02 11.15 19.75
CA PHE A 40 7.46 12.40 20.29
C PHE A 40 8.39 13.61 20.18
N ASP A 41 9.59 13.47 19.62
CA ASP A 41 10.53 14.59 19.47
C ASP A 41 10.28 15.37 18.15
N PRO A 42 9.76 16.61 18.20
CA PRO A 42 9.52 17.41 17.01
C PRO A 42 10.81 17.79 16.26
N LYS A 43 11.98 17.67 16.90
CA LYS A 43 13.28 17.97 16.27
C LYS A 43 13.72 16.87 15.29
N HIS A 44 13.30 15.62 15.52
CA HIS A 44 13.61 14.49 14.63
C HIS A 44 12.81 14.54 13.31
N ASN A 45 11.67 15.23 13.30
CA ASN A 45 10.80 15.35 12.12
C ASN A 45 11.14 16.49 11.15
N ARG A 46 12.29 17.17 11.34
CA ARG A 46 12.70 18.33 10.52
C ARG A 46 13.57 17.97 9.31
N GLY A 47 14.00 16.71 9.19
CA GLY A 47 14.99 16.28 8.20
C GLY A 47 14.48 15.39 7.07
N PHE A 48 13.16 15.18 6.92
CA PHE A 48 12.66 14.30 5.85
C PHE A 48 12.78 14.97 4.48
N ALA A 49 13.19 14.19 3.49
CA ALA A 49 13.15 14.59 2.09
C ALA A 49 11.72 15.05 1.74
N THR A 50 11.61 16.12 0.96
CA THR A 50 10.35 16.68 0.43
C THR A 50 9.48 15.65 -0.31
N ASP A 51 10.04 14.47 -0.61
CA ASP A 51 9.41 13.36 -1.33
C ASP A 51 8.76 12.29 -0.44
N ALA A 52 8.46 12.59 0.84
CA ALA A 52 7.77 11.66 1.76
C ALA A 52 6.34 11.24 1.36
N GLY A 53 5.96 11.46 0.10
CA GLY A 53 4.74 10.97 -0.54
C GLY A 53 3.44 11.61 -0.07
N ASP A 54 2.34 11.18 -0.68
CA ASP A 54 0.96 11.65 -0.41
C ASP A 54 0.43 11.29 0.99
N PHE A 55 1.24 10.69 1.87
CA PHE A 55 0.82 10.29 3.21
C PHE A 55 0.51 11.49 4.10
N THR A 56 1.34 12.54 4.06
CA THR A 56 1.23 13.71 4.95
C THR A 56 -0.06 14.52 4.71
N PRO A 57 -0.45 14.87 3.46
CA PRO A 57 -1.72 15.54 3.19
C PRO A 57 -2.94 14.69 3.58
N HIS A 58 -2.88 13.39 3.31
CA HIS A 58 -3.97 12.45 3.63
C HIS A 58 -4.19 12.38 5.15
N TRP A 59 -3.12 12.12 5.91
CA TRP A 59 -3.14 12.03 7.37
C TRP A 59 -3.70 13.30 8.04
N LYS A 60 -3.25 14.49 7.61
CA LYS A 60 -3.66 15.76 8.23
C LYS A 60 -5.18 15.96 8.21
N ARG A 61 -5.87 15.48 7.17
CA ARG A 61 -7.34 15.55 7.05
C ARG A 61 -8.04 14.65 8.07
N TYR A 62 -7.64 13.39 8.18
CA TYR A 62 -8.24 12.46 9.15
C TYR A 62 -7.92 12.84 10.59
N ALA A 63 -6.71 13.32 10.86
CA ALA A 63 -6.31 13.77 12.18
C ALA A 63 -7.17 14.96 12.65
N GLY A 64 -7.44 15.93 11.76
CA GLY A 64 -8.32 17.06 12.05
C GLY A 64 -9.74 16.61 12.39
N MET A 65 -10.31 15.71 11.58
CA MET A 65 -11.66 15.17 11.80
C MET A 65 -11.75 14.40 13.13
N ALA A 66 -10.78 13.51 13.41
CA ALA A 66 -10.75 12.73 14.64
C ALA A 66 -10.67 13.64 15.88
N LYS A 67 -9.82 14.68 15.87
CA LYS A 67 -9.71 15.67 16.96
C LYS A 67 -11.03 16.43 17.18
N LEU A 68 -11.72 16.80 16.10
CA LEU A 68 -13.03 17.45 16.19
C LEU A 68 -14.05 16.51 16.85
N CYS A 69 -14.16 15.27 16.38
CA CYS A 69 -15.08 14.27 16.94
C CYS A 69 -14.80 13.98 18.42
N VAL A 70 -13.53 13.88 18.82
CA VAL A 70 -13.13 13.70 20.23
C VAL A 70 -13.56 14.91 21.07
N THR A 71 -13.29 16.13 20.61
CA THR A 71 -13.66 17.37 21.33
C THR A 71 -15.17 17.49 21.50
N LEU A 72 -15.94 17.24 20.43
CA LEU A 72 -17.40 17.28 20.46
C LEU A 72 -17.98 16.17 21.36
N SER A 73 -17.42 14.96 21.30
CA SER A 73 -17.81 13.85 22.18
C SER A 73 -17.58 14.20 23.65
N ALA A 74 -16.41 14.75 23.99
CA ALA A 74 -16.08 15.16 25.34
C ALA A 74 -17.02 16.26 25.86
N GLY A 75 -17.32 17.26 25.02
CA GLY A 75 -18.29 18.32 25.34
C GLY A 75 -19.70 17.77 25.57
N ALA A 76 -20.16 16.86 24.71
CA ALA A 76 -21.46 16.20 24.85
C ALA A 76 -21.55 15.34 26.13
N VAL A 77 -20.49 14.58 26.44
CA VAL A 77 -20.42 13.80 27.68
C VAL A 77 -20.47 14.70 28.91
N ALA A 78 -19.67 15.78 28.94
CA ALA A 78 -19.68 16.74 30.04
C ALA A 78 -21.05 17.39 30.23
N PHE A 79 -21.71 17.79 29.13
CA PHE A 79 -23.07 18.33 29.16
C PHE A 79 -24.08 17.32 29.73
N LEU A 80 -24.05 16.07 29.24
CA LEU A 80 -24.97 15.02 29.71
C LEU A 80 -24.76 14.69 31.18
N ILE A 81 -23.51 14.58 31.64
CA ILE A 81 -23.19 14.36 33.06
C ILE A 81 -23.70 15.54 33.90
N ASN A 82 -23.43 16.78 33.48
CA ASN A 82 -23.90 17.97 34.20
C ASN A 82 -25.43 18.02 34.29
N LEU A 83 -26.13 17.63 33.23
CA LEU A 83 -27.59 17.53 33.21
C LEU A 83 -28.09 16.44 34.17
N LEU A 84 -27.45 15.28 34.17
CA LEU A 84 -27.80 14.16 35.07
C LEU A 84 -27.55 14.48 36.55
N VAL A 85 -26.49 15.24 36.86
CA VAL A 85 -26.13 15.60 38.24
C VAL A 85 -27.03 16.71 38.79
N ASN A 86 -27.32 17.73 37.99
CA ASN A 86 -28.06 18.91 38.46
C ASN A 86 -29.59 18.76 38.43
N GLN A 87 -30.14 17.73 37.78
CA GLN A 87 -31.57 17.45 37.81
C GLN A 87 -31.94 16.64 39.06
N SER A 88 -32.08 17.35 40.18
CA SER A 88 -32.46 16.79 41.48
C SER A 88 -33.92 16.30 41.53
N SER A 89 -34.78 16.77 40.62
CA SER A 89 -36.14 16.25 40.46
C SER A 89 -36.59 16.39 39.00
N PRO A 90 -37.10 15.33 38.34
CA PRO A 90 -37.60 15.41 36.98
C PRO A 90 -38.94 16.16 36.97
N ALA A 91 -38.87 17.49 37.07
CA ALA A 91 -40.06 18.34 37.03
C ALA A 91 -40.76 18.29 35.66
N ASN A 92 -40.02 17.92 34.61
CA ASN A 92 -40.47 17.93 33.22
C ASN A 92 -40.21 16.56 32.60
N GLY A 93 -41.17 15.97 31.89
CA GLY A 93 -41.00 14.66 31.23
C GLY A 93 -39.86 14.60 30.18
N PHE A 94 -39.24 15.73 29.84
CA PHE A 94 -37.98 15.81 29.08
C PHE A 94 -36.76 15.33 29.89
N ALA A 95 -36.68 15.72 31.16
CA ALA A 95 -35.61 15.34 32.08
C ALA A 95 -35.49 13.82 32.22
N ASP A 96 -36.62 13.15 32.45
CA ASP A 96 -36.67 11.68 32.55
C ASP A 96 -36.25 10.99 31.24
N ARG A 97 -36.61 11.55 30.09
CA ARG A 97 -36.23 11.00 28.77
C ARG A 97 -34.73 11.09 28.53
N VAL A 98 -34.14 12.25 28.78
CA VAL A 98 -32.69 12.42 28.68
C VAL A 98 -32.00 11.50 29.68
N ARG A 99 -32.54 11.33 30.89
CA ARG A 99 -32.00 10.43 31.90
C ARG A 99 -31.97 8.96 31.46
N GLN A 100 -32.95 8.51 30.67
CA GLN A 100 -32.99 7.16 30.13
C GLN A 100 -32.01 6.95 28.96
N GLY A 101 -31.88 7.93 28.06
CA GLY A 101 -31.01 7.83 26.88
C GLY A 101 -29.55 8.24 27.09
N ALA A 102 -29.28 9.09 28.08
CA ALA A 102 -27.95 9.63 28.37
C ALA A 102 -26.88 8.57 28.64
N PRO A 103 -27.13 7.47 29.37
CA PRO A 103 -26.09 6.49 29.69
C PRO A 103 -25.50 5.84 28.45
N LEU A 104 -26.34 5.31 27.55
CA LEU A 104 -25.89 4.70 26.31
C LEU A 104 -25.16 5.74 25.45
N THR A 105 -25.68 6.96 25.39
CA THR A 105 -25.07 8.06 24.63
C THR A 105 -23.67 8.42 25.17
N ILE A 106 -23.52 8.49 26.50
CA ILE A 106 -22.22 8.70 27.16
C ILE A 106 -21.27 7.54 26.84
N GLY A 107 -21.75 6.30 26.87
CA GLY A 107 -20.98 5.11 26.48
C GLY A 107 -20.50 5.16 25.03
N LEU A 108 -21.37 5.52 24.09
CA LEU A 108 -21.04 5.66 22.67
C LEU A 108 -20.03 6.78 22.41
N PHE A 109 -20.20 7.95 23.04
CA PHE A 109 -19.24 9.05 22.94
C PHE A 109 -17.90 8.74 23.61
N GLY A 110 -17.91 8.01 24.73
CA GLY A 110 -16.71 7.50 25.38
C GLY A 110 -15.97 6.51 24.48
N ALA A 111 -16.67 5.52 23.91
CA ALA A 111 -16.11 4.55 22.98
C ALA A 111 -15.56 5.19 21.70
N SER A 112 -16.31 6.14 21.12
CA SER A 112 -15.87 6.98 20.00
C SER A 112 -14.55 7.69 20.32
N SER A 113 -14.51 8.40 21.46
CA SER A 113 -13.32 9.16 21.87
C SER A 113 -12.12 8.24 22.06
N PHE A 114 -12.32 7.11 22.72
CA PHE A 114 -11.27 6.11 22.94
C PHE A 114 -10.73 5.54 21.62
N LEU A 115 -11.61 5.07 20.73
CA LEU A 115 -11.20 4.53 19.43
C LEU A 115 -10.48 5.55 18.55
N LEU A 116 -10.94 6.80 18.54
CA LEU A 116 -10.31 7.87 17.78
C LEU A 116 -8.96 8.28 18.36
N LEU A 117 -8.79 8.24 19.69
CA LEU A 117 -7.48 8.40 20.32
C LEU A 117 -6.53 7.24 19.97
N CYS A 118 -7.03 6.00 19.99
CA CYS A 118 -6.27 4.84 19.53
C CYS A 118 -5.90 4.96 18.05
N PHE A 119 -6.82 5.43 17.19
CA PHE A 119 -6.55 5.72 15.78
C PHE A 119 -5.44 6.75 15.62
N LEU A 120 -5.50 7.86 16.37
CA LEU A 120 -4.49 8.92 16.31
C LEU A 120 -3.11 8.43 16.74
N LEU A 121 -3.05 7.64 17.82
CA LEU A 121 -1.82 7.01 18.30
C LEU A 121 -1.26 6.01 17.27
N TRP A 122 -2.12 5.13 16.76
CA TRP A 122 -1.77 4.11 15.76
C TRP A 122 -1.23 4.73 14.47
N MET A 123 -1.86 5.80 13.98
CA MET A 123 -1.43 6.48 12.77
C MET A 123 -0.12 7.24 12.96
N THR A 124 0.10 7.87 14.12
CA THR A 124 1.40 8.47 14.46
C THR A 124 2.51 7.41 14.44
N TYR A 125 2.26 6.25 15.04
CA TYR A 125 3.19 5.12 14.99
C TYR A 125 3.48 4.66 13.57
N CYS A 126 2.44 4.46 12.75
CA CYS A 126 2.59 4.03 11.36
C CYS A 126 3.35 5.05 10.51
N TYR A 127 3.11 6.35 10.73
CA TYR A 127 3.81 7.42 10.06
C TYR A 127 5.30 7.41 10.42
N GLU A 128 5.63 7.33 11.71
CA GLU A 128 7.02 7.29 12.16
C GLU A 128 7.76 6.08 11.60
N GLU A 129 7.14 4.91 11.61
CA GLU A 129 7.72 3.70 11.02
C GLU A 129 7.88 3.79 9.49
N TYR A 130 7.01 4.55 8.81
CA TYR A 130 7.10 4.81 7.37
C TYR A 130 8.25 5.75 7.02
N CYS A 131 8.36 6.85 7.76
CA CYS A 131 9.40 7.84 7.56
C CYS A 131 10.81 7.30 7.86
N HIS A 132 10.92 6.35 8.80
CA HIS A 132 12.19 5.73 9.19
C HIS A 132 12.49 4.40 8.50
N SER A 133 11.60 3.90 7.62
CA SER A 133 11.90 2.72 6.81
C SER A 133 12.85 3.12 5.66
N LYS A 134 13.95 2.40 5.50
CA LYS A 134 14.93 2.61 4.41
C LYS A 134 14.29 2.65 3.01
N ASN A 135 13.18 1.93 2.83
CA ASN A 135 12.50 1.78 1.54
C ASN A 135 11.13 2.45 1.51
N HIS A 136 10.72 3.14 2.58
CA HIS A 136 9.36 3.72 2.71
C HIS A 136 8.22 2.74 2.37
N ASP A 137 8.36 1.46 2.71
CA ASP A 137 7.41 0.39 2.38
C ASP A 137 6.78 -0.27 3.62
N SER A 138 6.99 0.32 4.81
CA SER A 138 6.54 -0.25 6.07
C SER A 138 5.02 -0.10 6.30
N TYR A 139 4.34 0.79 5.55
CA TYR A 139 2.89 0.95 5.59
C TYR A 139 2.17 -0.10 4.74
N ARG A 140 2.00 -1.29 5.32
CA ARG A 140 1.39 -2.45 4.66
C ARG A 140 -0.15 -2.40 4.72
N ALA A 141 -0.80 -3.11 3.81
CA ALA A 141 -2.27 -3.21 3.71
C ALA A 141 -2.98 -3.56 5.03
N TRP A 142 -2.38 -4.40 5.88
CA TRP A 142 -2.98 -4.74 7.18
C TRP A 142 -2.98 -3.55 8.16
N LYS A 143 -1.95 -2.69 8.13
CA LYS A 143 -1.91 -1.47 8.95
C LYS A 143 -2.99 -0.49 8.51
N TYR A 144 -3.17 -0.37 7.19
CA TYR A 144 -4.27 0.39 6.60
C TYR A 144 -5.64 -0.12 7.04
N ALA A 145 -5.86 -1.44 7.03
CA ALA A 145 -7.10 -2.04 7.51
C ALA A 145 -7.37 -1.72 8.99
N VAL A 146 -6.35 -1.79 9.85
CA VAL A 146 -6.46 -1.40 11.28
C VAL A 146 -6.76 0.08 11.44
N SER A 147 -6.06 0.96 10.71
CA SER A 147 -6.31 2.40 10.70
C SER A 147 -7.76 2.72 10.31
N ASN A 148 -8.24 2.10 9.22
CA ASN A 148 -9.62 2.26 8.78
C ASN A 148 -10.61 1.72 9.79
N ALA A 149 -10.36 0.56 10.39
CA ALA A 149 -11.25 -0.01 11.40
C ALA A 149 -11.36 0.92 12.62
N LEU A 150 -10.25 1.39 13.18
CA LEU A 150 -10.27 2.30 14.33
C LEU A 150 -10.95 3.64 14.00
N GLY A 151 -10.57 4.25 12.86
CA GLY A 151 -11.12 5.54 12.44
C GLY A 151 -12.61 5.47 12.12
N PHE A 152 -13.03 4.49 11.32
CA PHE A 152 -14.43 4.30 10.93
C PHE A 152 -15.30 3.91 12.12
N MET A 153 -14.87 2.98 12.97
CA MET A 153 -15.64 2.56 14.14
C MET A 153 -15.77 3.68 15.16
N GLY A 154 -14.71 4.46 15.38
CA GLY A 154 -14.78 5.66 16.22
C GLY A 154 -15.76 6.69 15.67
N PHE A 155 -15.70 6.97 14.37
CA PHE A 155 -16.62 7.89 13.71
C PHE A 155 -18.07 7.39 13.67
N ALA A 156 -18.29 6.09 13.46
CA ALA A 156 -19.62 5.49 13.49
C ALA A 156 -20.21 5.58 14.89
N ALA A 157 -19.45 5.25 15.95
CA ALA A 157 -19.89 5.41 17.33
C ALA A 157 -20.26 6.85 17.66
N PHE A 158 -19.51 7.83 17.14
CA PHE A 158 -19.83 9.26 17.24
C PHE A 158 -21.19 9.59 16.63
N LEU A 159 -21.44 9.18 15.38
CA LEU A 159 -22.71 9.42 14.69
C LEU A 159 -23.87 8.73 15.39
N PHE A 160 -23.68 7.48 15.81
CA PHE A 160 -24.70 6.74 16.57
C PHE A 160 -25.01 7.41 17.91
N GLY A 161 -24.02 7.99 18.60
CA GLY A 161 -24.25 8.75 19.82
C GLY A 161 -25.22 9.93 19.59
N PHE A 162 -24.97 10.74 18.56
CA PHE A 162 -25.86 11.86 18.22
C PHE A 162 -27.22 11.40 17.69
N PHE A 163 -27.27 10.37 16.85
CA PHE A 163 -28.51 9.81 16.34
C PHE A 163 -29.38 9.25 17.48
N TRP A 164 -28.76 8.55 18.43
CA TRP A 164 -29.45 8.03 19.61
C TRP A 164 -30.01 9.16 20.47
N LEU A 165 -29.19 10.17 20.79
CA LEU A 165 -29.65 11.36 21.50
C LEU A 165 -30.83 12.04 20.76
N GLY A 166 -30.72 12.15 19.43
CA GLY A 166 -31.72 12.74 18.55
C GLY A 166 -33.01 11.95 18.40
N LEU A 167 -33.03 10.64 18.66
CA LEU A 167 -34.27 9.85 18.68
C LEU A 167 -35.07 10.05 19.97
N PHE A 168 -34.40 10.25 21.11
CA PHE A 168 -35.05 10.39 22.41
C PHE A 168 -35.67 11.77 22.66
N VAL A 169 -35.20 12.81 21.95
CA VAL A 169 -35.65 14.20 22.14
C VAL A 169 -37.00 14.53 21.47
N PRO A 170 -37.27 14.22 20.18
CA PRO A 170 -38.42 14.75 19.44
C PRO A 170 -39.69 13.88 19.51
N HIS A 171 -39.58 12.56 19.68
CA HIS A 171 -40.68 11.67 19.30
C HIS A 171 -41.94 11.69 20.21
N TYR A 172 -41.89 12.40 21.36
CA TYR A 172 -43.00 12.45 22.33
C TYR A 172 -43.69 13.81 22.47
N SER A 173 -43.27 14.86 21.75
CA SER A 173 -44.01 16.14 21.75
C SER A 173 -45.41 15.98 21.12
N VAL A 174 -45.56 15.04 20.18
CA VAL A 174 -46.82 14.80 19.46
C VAL A 174 -47.84 13.99 20.28
N GLN A 175 -47.39 13.08 21.16
CA GLN A 175 -48.31 12.30 22.00
C GLN A 175 -48.80 13.07 23.23
N ALA A 176 -47.97 13.96 23.81
CA ALA A 176 -48.40 14.80 24.92
C ALA A 176 -49.55 15.75 24.51
N GLN A 177 -49.53 16.28 23.28
CA GLN A 177 -50.65 17.08 22.77
C GLN A 177 -51.95 16.26 22.60
N LYS A 178 -51.87 15.00 22.14
CA LYS A 178 -53.06 14.13 21.99
C LYS A 178 -53.70 13.72 23.32
N ALA A 179 -52.90 13.52 24.36
CA ALA A 179 -53.42 13.18 25.69
C ALA A 179 -54.19 14.34 26.33
N THR A 180 -53.74 15.58 26.16
CA THR A 180 -54.44 16.77 26.68
C THR A 180 -55.74 17.09 25.93
N THR A 181 -55.87 16.70 24.65
CA THR A 181 -57.14 16.87 23.92
C THR A 181 -58.19 15.83 24.31
N SER A 182 -57.77 14.66 24.80
CA SER A 182 -58.69 13.55 25.09
C SER A 182 -59.35 13.67 26.47
N THR A 183 -58.70 14.31 27.44
CA THR A 183 -59.29 14.61 28.76
C THR A 183 -60.23 15.81 28.77
N ALA A 184 -60.24 16.64 27.72
CA ALA A 184 -61.17 17.77 27.61
C ALA A 184 -62.59 17.38 27.13
N ILE A 185 -62.81 16.12 26.73
CA ILE A 185 -64.10 15.67 26.16
C ILE A 185 -64.95 14.86 27.17
N VAL A 186 -64.41 14.42 28.31
CA VAL A 186 -65.13 13.57 29.29
C VAL A 186 -65.52 14.36 30.54
N SER A 187 -66.12 15.55 30.36
CA SER A 187 -66.67 16.33 31.46
C SER A 187 -68.03 16.95 31.11
N THR A 188 -68.92 16.16 30.49
CA THR A 188 -70.36 16.49 30.44
C THR A 188 -71.18 15.23 30.13
N SER A 189 -71.62 14.52 31.16
CA SER A 189 -72.91 13.80 31.27
C SER A 189 -72.89 13.00 32.58
N ILE A 190 -73.45 13.56 33.65
CA ILE A 190 -74.84 13.39 34.10
C ILE A 190 -75.05 12.08 34.85
N ALA A 191 -75.50 12.27 36.09
CA ALA A 191 -75.89 11.30 37.09
C ALA A 191 -76.91 10.25 36.59
N GLY A 192 -76.85 9.05 37.18
CA GLY A 192 -78.02 8.17 37.27
C GLY A 192 -77.72 6.67 37.23
N ASN A 193 -77.93 6.04 38.38
CA ASN A 193 -78.41 4.65 38.58
C ASN A 193 -77.51 3.45 38.20
N SER A 194 -77.01 2.83 39.28
CA SER A 194 -77.11 1.41 39.66
C SER A 194 -77.30 0.30 38.61
N THR A 195 -76.60 -0.81 38.90
CA THR A 195 -76.82 -2.22 38.53
C THR A 195 -76.51 -2.65 37.10
N ALA A 196 -75.35 -3.30 36.92
CA ALA A 196 -75.22 -4.66 36.37
C ALA A 196 -73.73 -5.01 36.22
N THR A 197 -73.26 -5.97 37.03
CA THR A 197 -71.93 -6.56 36.91
C THR A 197 -71.92 -7.54 35.74
N ALA A 198 -71.60 -7.04 34.54
CA ALA A 198 -71.30 -7.88 33.39
C ALA A 198 -69.77 -7.98 33.25
N THR A 199 -69.22 -9.15 33.56
CA THR A 199 -67.84 -9.55 33.25
C THR A 199 -67.70 -9.69 31.73
N ALA A 200 -67.54 -8.56 31.04
CA ALA A 200 -67.08 -8.55 29.66
C ALA A 200 -65.59 -8.90 29.66
N GLN A 201 -65.25 -10.11 29.21
CA GLN A 201 -63.89 -10.44 28.79
C GLN A 201 -63.53 -9.49 27.65
N THR A 202 -62.83 -8.41 27.97
CA THR A 202 -62.19 -7.53 27.01
C THR A 202 -61.20 -8.36 26.22
N HIS A 203 -61.55 -8.62 24.97
CA HIS A 203 -60.69 -9.19 23.95
C HIS A 203 -59.44 -8.30 23.87
N GLN A 204 -58.34 -8.75 24.50
CA GLN A 204 -57.08 -8.03 24.48
C GLN A 204 -56.59 -8.08 23.03
N PRO A 205 -56.47 -6.93 22.33
CA PRO A 205 -56.02 -6.93 20.94
C PRO A 205 -54.62 -7.57 20.88
N PRO A 206 -54.31 -8.30 19.80
CA PRO A 206 -53.00 -8.91 19.64
C PRO A 206 -51.92 -7.85 19.85
N PRO A 207 -50.81 -8.18 20.56
CA PRO A 207 -49.77 -7.22 20.87
C PRO A 207 -49.28 -6.61 19.55
N THR A 208 -49.61 -5.34 19.34
CA THR A 208 -49.14 -4.59 18.17
C THR A 208 -47.65 -4.40 18.35
N PHE A 209 -46.87 -5.06 17.50
CA PHE A 209 -45.42 -4.96 17.51
C PHE A 209 -45.01 -3.53 17.21
N SER A 210 -44.70 -2.75 18.24
CA SER A 210 -44.21 -1.39 18.06
C SER A 210 -42.74 -1.47 17.69
N ILE A 211 -42.38 -0.93 16.52
CA ILE A 211 -40.99 -0.79 16.07
C ILE A 211 -40.16 -0.04 17.13
N SER A 212 -40.75 0.92 17.85
CA SER A 212 -40.06 1.65 18.92
C SER A 212 -39.75 0.79 20.15
N GLU A 213 -40.63 -0.17 20.50
CA GLU A 213 -40.36 -1.14 21.57
C GLU A 213 -39.32 -2.17 21.15
N TRP A 214 -39.28 -2.52 19.86
CA TRP A 214 -38.22 -3.38 19.35
C TRP A 214 -36.86 -2.71 19.47
N PHE A 215 -36.72 -1.45 19.03
CA PHE A 215 -35.47 -0.69 19.13
C PHE A 215 -35.00 -0.43 20.57
N SER A 216 -35.90 -0.44 21.55
CA SER A 216 -35.55 -0.32 22.97
C SER A 216 -35.38 -1.66 23.68
N SER A 217 -35.75 -2.78 23.04
CA SER A 217 -35.57 -4.12 23.62
C SER A 217 -34.10 -4.53 23.67
N GLU A 218 -33.71 -5.24 24.72
CA GLU A 218 -32.36 -5.82 24.85
C GLU A 218 -31.98 -6.75 23.67
N ARG A 219 -33.00 -7.32 23.02
CA ARG A 219 -32.83 -8.20 21.85
C ARG A 219 -32.31 -7.44 20.63
N SER A 220 -32.81 -6.22 20.37
CA SER A 220 -32.33 -5.43 19.22
C SER A 220 -30.91 -4.92 19.45
N LEU A 221 -30.56 -4.56 20.70
CA LEU A 221 -29.19 -4.20 21.06
C LEU A 221 -28.24 -5.37 20.84
N ALA A 222 -28.60 -6.59 21.25
CA ALA A 222 -27.79 -7.77 21.03
C ALA A 222 -27.58 -8.05 19.53
N VAL A 223 -28.66 -7.98 18.72
CA VAL A 223 -28.59 -8.18 17.27
C VAL A 223 -27.72 -7.11 16.60
N ALA A 224 -27.87 -5.83 16.98
CA ALA A 224 -27.05 -4.75 16.44
C ALA A 224 -25.56 -4.91 16.80
N THR A 225 -25.28 -5.32 18.04
CA THR A 225 -23.90 -5.54 18.52
C THR A 225 -23.23 -6.70 17.79
N TRP A 226 -23.92 -7.84 17.64
CA TRP A 226 -23.42 -8.98 16.89
C TRP A 226 -23.32 -8.69 15.38
N GLY A 227 -24.25 -7.93 14.82
CA GLY A 227 -24.18 -7.44 13.45
C GLY A 227 -22.93 -6.59 13.20
N LEU A 228 -22.61 -5.68 14.12
CA LEU A 228 -21.41 -4.86 14.06
C LEU A 228 -20.12 -5.71 14.12
N VAL A 229 -20.07 -6.70 15.01
CA VAL A 229 -18.93 -7.64 15.12
C VAL A 229 -18.73 -8.41 13.82
N LEU A 230 -19.82 -8.94 13.23
CA LEU A 230 -19.76 -9.68 11.97
C LEU A 230 -19.32 -8.81 10.80
N VAL A 231 -19.85 -7.59 10.68
CA VAL A 231 -19.43 -6.64 9.63
C VAL A 231 -17.97 -6.25 9.80
N THR A 232 -17.52 -6.00 11.02
CA THR A 232 -16.11 -5.67 11.30
C THR A 232 -15.19 -6.85 10.96
N ALA A 233 -15.55 -8.07 11.37
CA ALA A 233 -14.80 -9.27 11.02
C ALA A 233 -14.74 -9.48 9.50
N PHE A 234 -15.86 -9.27 8.79
CA PHE A 234 -15.92 -9.36 7.34
C PHE A 234 -15.01 -8.33 6.66
N LEU A 235 -15.02 -7.07 7.11
CA LEU A 235 -14.15 -6.01 6.59
C LEU A 235 -12.66 -6.32 6.83
N VAL A 236 -12.31 -6.86 8.00
CA VAL A 236 -10.93 -7.29 8.31
C VAL A 236 -10.50 -8.42 7.37
N VAL A 237 -11.35 -9.43 7.17
CA VAL A 237 -11.06 -10.55 6.25
C VAL A 237 -10.95 -10.06 4.80
N ALA A 238 -11.87 -9.20 4.35
CA ALA A 238 -11.86 -8.62 3.02
C ALA A 238 -10.58 -7.78 2.79
N GLY A 239 -10.20 -6.94 3.75
CA GLY A 239 -8.95 -6.19 3.71
C GLY A 239 -7.71 -7.08 3.66
N TRP A 240 -7.74 -8.23 4.35
CA TRP A 240 -6.65 -9.20 4.33
C TRP A 240 -6.52 -9.92 2.98
N ILE A 241 -7.66 -10.27 2.36
CA ILE A 241 -7.70 -10.87 1.01
C ILE A 241 -7.16 -9.88 -0.02
N GLU A 242 -7.63 -8.63 0.02
CA GLU A 242 -7.23 -7.61 -0.95
C GLU A 242 -5.75 -7.24 -0.77
N GLY A 243 -5.27 -7.17 0.48
CA GLY A 243 -3.84 -6.99 0.76
C GLY A 243 -2.95 -8.10 0.18
N ARG A 244 -3.44 -9.35 0.13
CA ARG A 244 -2.71 -10.45 -0.55
C ARG A 244 -2.70 -10.29 -2.07
N ARG A 245 -3.77 -9.76 -2.68
CA ARG A 245 -3.84 -9.50 -4.12
C ARG A 245 -2.90 -8.37 -4.52
N GLN A 246 -2.92 -7.26 -3.80
CA GLN A 246 -2.00 -6.14 -4.03
C GLN A 246 -0.54 -6.56 -3.88
N LYS A 247 -0.22 -7.39 -2.86
CA LYS A 247 1.13 -7.94 -2.72
C LYS A 247 1.56 -8.75 -3.94
N ARG A 248 0.69 -9.61 -4.48
CA ARG A 248 0.98 -10.38 -5.69
C ARG A 248 1.19 -9.49 -6.91
N GLN A 249 0.40 -8.42 -7.05
CA GLN A 249 0.57 -7.44 -8.12
C GLN A 249 1.90 -6.71 -8.00
N TRP A 250 2.27 -6.22 -6.81
CA TRP A 250 3.56 -5.56 -6.61
C TRP A 250 4.75 -6.49 -6.78
N ASP A 251 4.65 -7.75 -6.34
CA ASP A 251 5.69 -8.74 -6.55
C ASP A 251 5.85 -9.05 -8.06
N ALA A 252 4.75 -9.13 -8.81
CA ALA A 252 4.76 -9.29 -10.26
C ALA A 252 5.35 -8.07 -10.99
N GLU A 253 4.94 -6.86 -10.61
CA GLU A 253 5.51 -5.62 -11.17
C GLU A 253 7.00 -5.48 -10.84
N ARG A 254 7.44 -5.82 -9.62
CA ARG A 254 8.86 -5.79 -9.27
C ARG A 254 9.65 -6.80 -10.10
N LYS A 255 9.10 -7.99 -10.32
CA LYS A 255 9.72 -9.01 -11.18
C LYS A 255 9.81 -8.51 -12.63
N GLN A 256 8.74 -7.92 -13.15
CA GLN A 256 8.72 -7.34 -14.48
C GLN A 256 9.73 -6.20 -14.62
N ARG A 257 9.75 -5.24 -13.67
CA ARG A 257 10.75 -4.16 -13.65
C ARG A 257 12.17 -4.69 -13.54
N ALA A 258 12.40 -5.77 -12.79
CA ALA A 258 13.72 -6.39 -12.69
C ALA A 258 14.13 -7.10 -14.00
N GLU A 259 13.18 -7.66 -14.74
CA GLU A 259 13.39 -8.22 -16.07
C GLU A 259 13.64 -7.11 -17.10
N ASP A 260 12.83 -6.05 -17.11
CA ASP A 260 12.97 -4.88 -17.99
C ASP A 260 14.24 -4.06 -17.68
N ALA A 261 14.73 -4.11 -16.45
CA ALA A 261 15.94 -3.41 -16.05
C ALA A 261 17.23 -4.16 -16.43
N LYS A 262 17.14 -5.41 -16.90
CA LYS A 262 18.32 -6.11 -17.43
C LYS A 262 18.75 -5.42 -18.71
N PRO A 263 20.03 -5.01 -18.83
CA PRO A 263 20.55 -4.46 -20.08
C PRO A 263 20.41 -5.52 -21.18
N THR A 264 19.60 -5.22 -22.18
CA THR A 264 19.47 -6.02 -23.39
C THR A 264 20.37 -5.44 -24.44
N ALA A 265 21.44 -6.15 -24.77
CA ALA A 265 22.35 -5.79 -25.84
C ALA A 265 22.59 -6.98 -26.74
N VAL A 266 22.72 -6.70 -28.03
CA VAL A 266 23.12 -7.70 -29.04
C VAL A 266 24.52 -7.34 -29.50
N ILE A 267 25.39 -8.34 -29.54
CA ILE A 267 26.70 -8.22 -30.16
C ILE A 267 26.55 -8.66 -31.61
N GLU A 268 27.12 -7.90 -32.54
CA GLU A 268 27.32 -8.35 -33.91
C GLU A 268 28.81 -8.24 -34.25
N ILE A 269 29.35 -9.27 -34.88
CA ILE A 269 30.65 -9.20 -35.53
C ILE A 269 30.51 -8.42 -36.83
N ALA A 270 31.34 -7.40 -36.98
CA ALA A 270 31.31 -6.50 -38.10
C ALA A 270 32.70 -6.23 -38.66
N VAL A 271 32.70 -5.64 -39.85
CA VAL A 271 33.90 -5.15 -40.53
C VAL A 271 33.73 -3.65 -40.77
N LYS A 272 34.81 -2.89 -40.57
CA LYS A 272 34.84 -1.47 -40.95
C LYS A 272 34.99 -1.35 -42.47
N GLU A 273 34.25 -0.43 -43.08
CA GLU A 273 34.32 -0.17 -44.53
C GLU A 273 35.74 0.25 -44.98
N GLU A 274 36.47 0.98 -44.13
CA GLU A 274 37.82 1.47 -44.39
C GLU A 274 38.90 0.38 -44.25
N SER A 275 38.66 -0.62 -43.38
CA SER A 275 39.59 -1.71 -43.11
C SER A 275 38.88 -3.06 -43.12
N VAL A 276 38.68 -3.60 -44.32
CA VAL A 276 37.94 -4.86 -44.57
C VAL A 276 38.55 -6.08 -43.83
N GLN A 277 39.77 -5.95 -43.32
CA GLN A 277 40.49 -7.01 -42.62
C GLN A 277 40.39 -6.89 -41.10
N ASP A 278 40.05 -5.71 -40.58
CA ASP A 278 39.98 -5.49 -39.14
C ASP A 278 38.63 -5.99 -38.62
N MET A 279 38.71 -6.87 -37.62
CA MET A 279 37.53 -7.38 -36.93
C MET A 279 37.07 -6.36 -35.88
N CYS A 280 35.79 -6.02 -35.87
CA CYS A 280 35.21 -5.26 -34.78
C CYS A 280 33.95 -5.94 -34.24
N PHE A 281 33.72 -5.76 -32.95
CA PHE A 281 32.49 -6.18 -32.29
C PHE A 281 31.62 -4.95 -32.05
N ALA A 282 30.46 -4.91 -32.68
CA ALA A 282 29.46 -3.88 -32.44
C ALA A 282 28.48 -4.34 -31.36
N CYS A 283 28.34 -3.55 -30.30
CA CYS A 283 27.32 -3.74 -29.27
C CYS A 283 26.16 -2.80 -29.59
N PHE A 284 24.95 -3.33 -29.75
CA PHE A 284 23.73 -2.55 -29.93
C PHE A 284 22.90 -2.57 -28.66
N ASN A 285 22.55 -1.39 -28.13
CA ASN A 285 21.66 -1.29 -26.99
C ASN A 285 20.20 -1.38 -27.44
N LEU A 286 19.57 -2.53 -27.19
CA LEU A 286 18.14 -2.76 -27.49
C LEU A 286 17.24 -2.41 -26.31
N GLY A 287 17.82 -2.10 -25.15
CA GLY A 287 17.09 -1.80 -23.93
C GLY A 287 16.79 -0.31 -23.76
N ASN A 288 16.00 0.00 -22.74
CA ASN A 288 15.67 1.37 -22.36
C ASN A 288 16.68 2.01 -21.40
N ASN A 289 17.74 1.29 -21.03
CA ASN A 289 18.70 1.72 -20.02
C ASN A 289 20.06 2.02 -20.64
N THR A 290 20.72 3.06 -20.12
CA THR A 290 22.12 3.34 -20.42
C THR A 290 23.03 2.41 -19.60
N PHE A 291 24.03 1.83 -20.23
CA PHE A 291 25.06 1.01 -19.57
C PHE A 291 26.43 1.23 -20.20
N TYR A 292 27.47 0.72 -19.54
CA TYR A 292 28.83 0.80 -20.02
C TYR A 292 29.33 -0.59 -20.40
N ILE A 293 30.12 -0.70 -21.46
CA ILE A 293 30.90 -1.93 -21.72
C ILE A 293 32.11 -1.90 -20.78
N ASP A 294 32.12 -2.82 -19.82
CA ASP A 294 33.13 -2.93 -18.77
C ASP A 294 34.32 -3.77 -19.26
N GLU A 295 34.01 -4.95 -19.82
CA GLU A 295 35.02 -5.91 -20.24
C GLU A 295 34.58 -6.60 -21.55
N MET A 296 35.55 -6.91 -22.42
CA MET A 296 35.37 -7.85 -23.52
C MET A 296 36.12 -9.13 -23.21
N ILE A 297 35.41 -10.25 -23.23
CA ILE A 297 35.95 -11.57 -22.96
C ILE A 297 35.87 -12.39 -24.23
N VAL A 298 37.02 -12.79 -24.74
CA VAL A 298 37.12 -13.73 -25.86
C VAL A 298 37.58 -15.08 -25.33
N THR A 299 36.82 -16.14 -25.60
CA THR A 299 37.15 -17.49 -25.16
C THR A 299 37.28 -18.40 -26.37
N THR A 300 38.44 -19.05 -26.50
CA THR A 300 38.67 -20.06 -27.52
C THR A 300 38.01 -21.39 -27.15
N ALA A 301 37.76 -22.24 -28.14
CA ALA A 301 37.29 -23.61 -27.93
C ALA A 301 38.23 -24.44 -27.04
N ASN A 302 39.52 -24.10 -27.02
CA ASN A 302 40.53 -24.73 -26.16
C ASN A 302 40.47 -24.23 -24.70
N GLY A 303 39.50 -23.39 -24.35
CA GLY A 303 39.31 -22.85 -23.00
C GLY A 303 40.23 -21.68 -22.64
N ARG A 304 41.10 -21.25 -23.55
CA ARG A 304 41.93 -20.05 -23.33
C ARG A 304 41.05 -18.81 -23.37
N ARG A 305 41.13 -18.01 -22.31
CA ARG A 305 40.38 -16.77 -22.14
C ARG A 305 41.30 -15.57 -22.27
N GLN A 306 40.93 -14.64 -23.16
CA GLN A 306 41.54 -13.33 -23.29
C GLN A 306 40.55 -12.29 -22.78
N ILE A 307 40.99 -11.48 -21.82
CA ILE A 307 40.17 -10.39 -21.25
C ILE A 307 40.80 -9.08 -21.71
N SER A 308 40.05 -8.29 -22.47
CA SER A 308 40.42 -6.90 -22.74
C SER A 308 39.91 -6.05 -21.59
N SER A 309 40.77 -5.84 -20.59
CA SER A 309 40.47 -5.04 -19.38
C SER A 309 40.73 -3.54 -19.57
N GLN A 310 41.28 -3.12 -20.71
CA GLN A 310 41.67 -1.74 -21.01
C GLN A 310 40.69 -1.04 -21.97
N LEU A 311 39.42 -1.43 -21.97
CA LEU A 311 38.42 -0.67 -22.69
C LEU A 311 38.20 0.65 -21.96
N THR A 312 38.42 1.77 -22.65
CA THR A 312 37.91 3.05 -22.15
C THR A 312 36.40 2.89 -21.97
N PRO A 313 35.79 3.25 -20.83
CA PRO A 313 34.39 2.97 -20.58
C PRO A 313 33.50 3.56 -21.68
N LEU A 314 32.96 2.69 -22.54
CA LEU A 314 32.09 3.09 -23.64
C LEU A 314 30.66 3.14 -23.12
N VAL A 315 30.08 4.34 -23.10
CA VAL A 315 28.69 4.56 -22.69
C VAL A 315 27.77 4.22 -23.85
N LEU A 316 26.86 3.27 -23.68
CA LEU A 316 25.81 2.99 -24.66
C LEU A 316 24.48 3.51 -24.17
N VAL A 317 23.94 4.48 -24.89
CA VAL A 317 22.58 4.98 -24.73
C VAL A 317 21.56 4.09 -25.47
N PRO A 318 20.29 4.04 -25.05
CA PRO A 318 19.22 3.32 -25.75
C PRO A 318 19.18 3.61 -27.24
N GLY A 319 19.13 2.55 -28.08
CA GLY A 319 19.16 2.67 -29.55
C GLY A 319 20.52 3.06 -30.14
N GLY A 320 21.52 3.32 -29.30
CA GLY A 320 22.90 3.56 -29.70
C GLY A 320 23.69 2.26 -29.90
N TRP A 321 24.89 2.41 -30.44
CA TRP A 321 25.85 1.32 -30.57
C TRP A 321 27.27 1.80 -30.36
N ALA A 322 28.15 0.87 -30.01
CA ALA A 322 29.58 1.11 -29.91
C ALA A 322 30.33 -0.05 -30.56
N THR A 323 31.44 0.25 -31.24
CA THR A 323 32.35 -0.76 -31.79
C THR A 323 33.61 -0.86 -30.97
N ILE A 324 34.07 -2.08 -30.76
CA ILE A 324 35.34 -2.38 -30.14
C ILE A 324 36.19 -3.11 -31.17
N ASP A 325 37.35 -2.55 -31.47
CA ASP A 325 38.32 -3.16 -32.38
C ASP A 325 38.98 -4.34 -31.71
N TYR A 326 39.15 -5.42 -32.46
CA TYR A 326 39.77 -6.64 -31.98
C TYR A 326 40.77 -7.17 -33.00
N ASP A 327 41.99 -7.42 -32.54
CA ASP A 327 43.00 -8.09 -33.34
C ASP A 327 42.85 -9.62 -33.20
N PRO A 328 42.35 -10.33 -34.23
CA PRO A 328 42.17 -11.78 -34.18
C PRO A 328 43.52 -12.52 -34.03
N ALA A 329 44.65 -11.90 -34.38
CA ALA A 329 45.97 -12.51 -34.19
C ALA A 329 46.32 -12.71 -32.71
N ALA A 330 45.69 -11.96 -31.80
CA ALA A 330 45.93 -12.09 -30.36
C ALA A 330 45.56 -13.48 -29.81
N ILE A 331 44.67 -14.21 -30.50
CA ILE A 331 44.26 -15.56 -30.14
C ILE A 331 45.29 -16.61 -30.57
N LEU A 332 45.97 -16.39 -31.69
CA LEU A 332 46.81 -17.39 -32.35
C LEU A 332 48.13 -17.65 -31.59
N SER A 333 48.50 -16.79 -30.64
CA SER A 333 49.62 -16.87 -29.69
C SER A 333 51.05 -17.10 -30.16
N THR A 334 51.28 -17.78 -31.29
CA THR A 334 52.59 -17.92 -31.91
C THR A 334 52.40 -18.27 -33.37
N PHE A 335 52.97 -17.45 -34.24
CA PHE A 335 52.90 -17.61 -35.70
C PHE A 335 53.45 -18.97 -36.13
N GLY A 336 52.60 -19.75 -36.81
CA GLY A 336 52.98 -20.87 -37.66
C GLY A 336 52.08 -20.82 -38.88
N GLU A 337 52.68 -20.78 -40.07
CA GLU A 337 51.98 -21.06 -41.32
C GLU A 337 51.35 -22.46 -41.16
N ASP A 338 50.05 -22.60 -41.39
CA ASP A 338 49.27 -23.86 -41.32
C ASP A 338 48.62 -24.25 -39.97
N GLN A 339 48.28 -23.30 -39.08
CA GLN A 339 47.38 -23.64 -37.97
C GLN A 339 45.95 -23.91 -38.45
N PRO A 340 45.28 -24.97 -37.94
CA PRO A 340 43.86 -25.22 -38.21
C PRO A 340 43.00 -24.09 -37.65
N TRP A 341 41.79 -23.93 -38.19
CA TRP A 341 40.81 -22.97 -37.68
C TRP A 341 40.53 -23.20 -36.19
N ILE A 342 40.60 -22.12 -35.42
CA ILE A 342 40.27 -22.10 -34.00
C ILE A 342 38.93 -21.39 -33.83
N ASP A 343 37.96 -22.11 -33.29
CA ASP A 343 36.69 -21.52 -32.87
C ASP A 343 36.89 -20.68 -31.61
N ALA A 344 36.25 -19.52 -31.58
CA ALA A 344 36.23 -18.60 -30.46
C ALA A 344 34.83 -17.98 -30.30
N ASN A 345 34.53 -17.53 -29.09
CA ASN A 345 33.37 -16.72 -28.82
C ASN A 345 33.75 -15.43 -28.11
N CYS A 346 32.90 -14.41 -28.29
CA CYS A 346 33.04 -13.11 -27.64
C CYS A 346 31.81 -12.82 -26.80
N VAL A 347 32.04 -12.35 -25.57
CA VAL A 347 31.01 -11.89 -24.64
C VAL A 347 31.41 -10.52 -24.10
N PHE A 348 30.46 -9.58 -24.04
CA PHE A 348 30.65 -8.33 -23.33
C PHE A 348 30.08 -8.42 -21.92
N VAL A 349 30.84 -7.90 -20.96
CA VAL A 349 30.37 -7.64 -19.61
C VAL A 349 29.84 -6.21 -19.59
N LEU A 350 28.53 -6.08 -19.47
CA LEU A 350 27.83 -4.80 -19.39
C LEU A 350 27.66 -4.42 -17.93
N ARG A 351 28.00 -3.19 -17.58
CA ARG A 351 27.77 -2.63 -16.24
C ARG A 351 26.68 -1.56 -16.30
N GLY A 352 25.56 -1.84 -15.65
CA GLY A 352 24.45 -0.90 -15.48
C GLY A 352 24.18 -0.59 -14.01
N ALA A 353 23.13 0.21 -13.75
CA ALA A 353 22.72 0.56 -12.39
C ALA A 353 22.32 -0.66 -11.53
N THR A 354 21.89 -1.75 -12.17
CA THR A 354 21.42 -2.98 -11.52
C THR A 354 22.51 -4.03 -11.32
N GLY A 355 23.73 -3.81 -11.82
CA GLY A 355 24.86 -4.73 -11.68
C GLY A 355 25.56 -5.04 -13.00
N ARG A 356 26.22 -6.21 -13.05
CA ARG A 356 26.92 -6.72 -14.22
C ARG A 356 26.11 -7.80 -14.92
N VAL A 357 26.02 -7.75 -16.24
CA VAL A 357 25.34 -8.75 -17.08
C VAL A 357 26.22 -9.09 -18.28
N CYS A 358 26.24 -10.36 -18.66
CA CYS A 358 26.93 -10.81 -19.87
C CYS A 358 25.96 -10.88 -21.04
N THR A 359 26.40 -10.47 -22.22
CA THR A 359 25.65 -10.69 -23.47
C THR A 359 25.62 -12.17 -23.85
N GLU A 360 24.78 -12.51 -24.83
CA GLU A 360 24.90 -13.79 -25.52
C GLU A 360 26.26 -13.87 -26.27
N PRO A 361 26.85 -15.07 -26.37
CA PRO A 361 28.14 -15.25 -27.03
C PRO A 361 27.99 -15.21 -28.56
N GLU A 362 28.77 -14.34 -29.20
CA GLU A 362 28.92 -14.34 -30.66
C GLU A 362 30.12 -15.20 -31.07
N TRP A 363 29.90 -16.12 -32.02
CA TRP A 363 30.90 -17.10 -32.45
C TRP A 363 31.60 -16.68 -33.72
N PHE A 364 32.90 -16.93 -33.76
CA PHE A 364 33.76 -16.73 -34.91
C PHE A 364 34.88 -17.77 -34.91
N HIS A 365 35.50 -17.98 -36.07
CA HIS A 365 36.67 -18.82 -36.20
C HIS A 365 37.80 -18.04 -36.84
N VAL A 366 39.03 -18.31 -36.40
CA VAL A 366 40.25 -17.62 -36.86
C VAL A 366 41.26 -18.66 -37.32
N ALA A 367 41.94 -18.38 -38.43
CA ALA A 367 43.09 -19.14 -38.92
C ALA A 367 44.19 -18.19 -39.38
N TYR A 368 45.38 -18.73 -39.63
CA TYR A 368 46.46 -17.99 -40.27
C TYR A 368 46.44 -18.25 -41.78
N GLY A 369 46.42 -17.20 -42.61
CA GLY A 369 46.37 -17.32 -44.06
C GLY A 369 47.03 -16.14 -44.78
N LYS A 370 47.89 -16.43 -45.76
CA LYS A 370 48.55 -15.42 -46.62
C LYS A 370 49.29 -14.33 -45.83
N GLY A 371 49.98 -14.71 -44.76
CA GLY A 371 50.78 -13.79 -43.95
C GLY A 371 50.00 -12.97 -42.91
N ARG A 372 48.68 -13.21 -42.74
CA ARG A 372 47.82 -12.50 -41.77
C ARG A 372 46.78 -13.42 -41.13
N ALA A 373 46.12 -12.95 -40.08
CA ALA A 373 44.95 -13.64 -39.53
C ALA A 373 43.77 -13.52 -40.51
N ASP A 374 43.16 -14.64 -40.84
CA ASP A 374 41.87 -14.73 -41.56
C ASP A 374 40.80 -15.14 -40.54
N TRP A 375 39.61 -14.56 -40.64
CA TRP A 375 38.54 -14.79 -39.68
C TRP A 375 37.18 -14.82 -40.37
N ARG A 376 36.25 -15.56 -39.78
CA ARG A 376 34.90 -15.74 -40.31
C ARG A 376 33.88 -15.83 -39.18
N LYS A 377 32.67 -15.34 -39.44
CA LYS A 377 31.54 -15.43 -38.51
C LYS A 377 31.00 -16.87 -38.47
N GLY A 378 30.59 -17.33 -37.29
CA GLY A 378 30.03 -18.66 -37.06
C GLY A 378 31.06 -19.65 -36.55
N ARG A 379 30.65 -20.90 -36.36
CA ARG A 379 31.53 -22.00 -35.91
C ARG A 379 32.06 -22.78 -37.10
N THR A 380 33.18 -23.45 -36.93
CA THR A 380 33.74 -24.33 -37.95
C THR A 380 32.79 -25.49 -38.28
N GLU A 381 32.00 -25.97 -37.32
CA GLU A 381 30.97 -27.01 -37.52
C GLU A 381 29.82 -26.57 -38.46
N ASP A 382 29.56 -25.26 -38.56
CA ASP A 382 28.52 -24.70 -39.43
C ASP A 382 28.94 -24.70 -40.92
N LEU A 383 30.24 -24.94 -41.20
CA LEU A 383 30.80 -25.04 -42.54
C LEU A 383 30.52 -26.42 -43.15
N VAL A 384 29.25 -26.78 -43.32
CA VAL A 384 28.87 -27.93 -44.14
C VAL A 384 29.19 -27.59 -45.61
N PRO A 385 29.74 -28.51 -46.43
CA PRO A 385 29.90 -28.27 -47.86
C PRO A 385 28.59 -27.81 -48.51
N GLY A 386 28.53 -26.56 -48.97
CA GLY A 386 27.32 -25.93 -49.53
C GLY A 386 26.59 -24.95 -48.60
N ALA A 387 26.97 -24.87 -47.32
CA ALA A 387 26.50 -23.82 -46.42
C ALA A 387 27.14 -22.48 -46.79
N VAL A 388 26.33 -21.48 -47.07
CA VAL A 388 26.79 -20.10 -47.29
C VAL A 388 27.19 -19.53 -45.94
N ALA A 389 28.49 -19.42 -45.69
CA ALA A 389 28.98 -18.71 -44.52
C ALA A 389 28.41 -17.28 -44.54
N SER A 390 27.70 -16.89 -43.49
CA SER A 390 27.16 -15.53 -43.37
C SER A 390 28.32 -14.55 -43.41
N GLN A 391 28.37 -13.69 -44.42
CA GLN A 391 29.37 -12.64 -44.47
C GLN A 391 29.17 -11.71 -43.27
N PRO A 392 30.25 -11.26 -42.62
CA PRO A 392 30.13 -10.29 -41.55
C PRO A 392 29.52 -9.01 -42.10
N LYS A 393 28.69 -8.36 -41.27
CA LYS A 393 27.98 -7.15 -41.67
C LYS A 393 28.98 -6.01 -41.82
N VAL A 394 28.99 -5.37 -42.97
CA VAL A 394 29.81 -4.17 -43.19
C VAL A 394 29.12 -3.00 -42.50
N LEU A 395 29.73 -2.47 -41.45
CA LEU A 395 29.20 -1.31 -40.75
C LEU A 395 29.71 -0.04 -41.43
N ARG A 396 28.78 0.72 -42.01
CA ARG A 396 29.05 2.11 -42.36
C ARG A 396 29.02 2.93 -41.08
N MET A 397 30.19 3.37 -40.64
CA MET A 397 30.29 4.33 -39.55
C MET A 397 29.50 5.57 -39.95
N PRO A 398 28.54 6.06 -39.13
CA PRO A 398 27.96 7.36 -39.35
C PRO A 398 29.11 8.34 -39.39
N LYS A 399 29.23 9.10 -40.49
CA LYS A 399 30.22 10.18 -40.57
C LYS A 399 30.04 11.02 -39.32
N GLN A 400 31.02 11.00 -38.42
CA GLN A 400 31.05 11.90 -37.29
C GLN A 400 30.99 13.30 -37.89
N ASN A 401 29.82 13.95 -37.79
CA ASN A 401 29.69 15.34 -38.17
C ASN A 401 30.59 16.11 -37.20
N SER A 402 31.78 16.46 -37.67
CA SER A 402 32.86 17.08 -36.92
C SER A 402 32.55 18.55 -36.55
N SER A 403 31.28 18.91 -36.36
CA SER A 403 30.81 20.29 -36.27
C SER A 403 30.48 20.79 -34.87
N ASP A 404 30.47 19.93 -33.83
CA ASP A 404 30.00 20.34 -32.48
C ASP A 404 31.05 20.31 -31.36
N SER A 405 32.34 20.12 -31.65
CA SER A 405 33.40 20.20 -30.63
C SER A 405 33.78 21.64 -30.22
N GLY A 406 32.92 22.63 -30.46
CA GLY A 406 33.23 24.06 -30.32
C GLY A 406 32.49 24.83 -29.22
N GLN A 407 31.55 24.24 -28.47
CA GLN A 407 30.78 24.98 -27.46
C GLN A 407 30.58 24.20 -26.16
N MET A 408 31.67 23.86 -25.46
CA MET A 408 31.68 23.82 -23.99
C MET A 408 33.11 24.10 -23.52
N ALA A 409 33.40 25.39 -23.33
CA ALA A 409 34.49 25.89 -22.49
C ALA A 409 33.88 26.78 -21.41
#